data_AF-A0A512BXJ1-F1
#
_entry.id   AF-A0A512BXJ1-F1
#
_cell.length_a   1.000
_cell.length_b   1.000
_cell.length_c   1.000
_cell.angle_alpha   90.00
_cell.angle_beta   90.00
_cell.angle_gamma   90.00
#
_symmetry.space_group_name_H-M   'P 1'
#
loop_
_entity.id
_entity.type
_entity.pdbx_description
1 polymer ?
#
loop_
_entity_poly.entity_id
_entity_poly.type
_entity_poly.pdbx_seq_one_letter_code
_entity_poly.pdbx_strand_id
1 'polypeptide(L)'
;MTQRALNRFVEAEAFAYEWRDKAAENMRIYLDIATALLSQDPPLRLEPAVLTRTVQTIAAQRFANGAQAVGWYSYNTGQISTARQWFRTALSWKADDEASAYGLALSTQRLNDRVGFNAVVAQWRGRSERIAELAAGGNRRRVPGAQAPVPLPAAIAQQAAPPLTEDITPVRQAAAPRQTVETRVVYEQAPRRAAQPGGRSSRNCTITRNPRNLSSGAALTLGWGLMELNRPLEAVAAFDHAIETGSATTREEAGYGKTLAYLRKDLTSEAAIAAAQAPQTSTRRVELQATILAQRAVAAYRDGRYTETILMLGERSRIVPEQNDLMLIKGWSYLKLGRYQDAEQIFRAVQRTGFSEEANVGLNAVAEITRPAR
;
A
#
# COMPACT_ATOMS: atom_id res chain seq x y z
N MET A 1 -7.83 14.35 -8.52
CA MET A 1 -9.05 13.51 -8.47
C MET A 1 -10.25 14.35 -8.89
N THR A 2 -11.24 13.77 -9.58
CA THR A 2 -12.47 14.47 -9.99
C THR A 2 -13.48 14.50 -8.83
N GLN A 3 -14.31 15.54 -8.74
CA GLN A 3 -15.37 15.69 -7.71
C GLN A 3 -16.25 14.44 -7.54
N ARG A 4 -16.50 13.73 -8.65
CA ARG A 4 -17.27 12.48 -8.67
C ARG A 4 -16.60 11.32 -7.94
N ALA A 5 -15.26 11.25 -7.93
CA ALA A 5 -14.55 10.23 -7.16
C ALA A 5 -14.62 10.55 -5.66
N LEU A 6 -14.58 11.84 -5.30
CA LEU A 6 -14.65 12.29 -3.91
C LEU A 6 -16.03 12.01 -3.27
N ASN A 7 -17.12 12.23 -4.01
CA ASN A 7 -18.48 11.94 -3.52
C ASN A 7 -18.67 10.44 -3.21
N ARG A 8 -18.04 9.56 -3.99
CA ARG A 8 -18.13 8.10 -3.80
C ARG A 8 -17.45 7.62 -2.51
N PHE A 9 -16.41 8.30 -2.03
CA PHE A 9 -15.78 7.95 -0.76
C PHE A 9 -16.66 8.30 0.44
N VAL A 10 -17.36 9.44 0.37
CA VAL A 10 -18.30 9.86 1.42
C VAL A 10 -19.54 8.97 1.43
N GLU A 11 -20.07 8.60 0.26
CA GLU A 11 -21.16 7.62 0.13
C GLU A 11 -20.76 6.23 0.66
N ALA A 12 -19.53 5.79 0.39
CA ALA A 12 -19.01 4.51 0.89
C ALA A 12 -18.84 4.52 2.42
N GLU A 13 -18.38 5.64 3.01
CA GLU A 13 -18.31 5.78 4.46
C GLU A 13 -19.70 5.76 5.11
N ALA A 14 -20.70 6.44 4.53
CA ALA A 14 -22.05 6.47 5.08
C ALA A 14 -22.69 5.07 5.15
N PHE A 15 -22.57 4.30 4.05
CA PHE A 15 -23.06 2.92 4.03
C PHE A 15 -22.30 2.02 5.02
N ALA A 16 -20.96 2.12 5.04
CA ALA A 16 -20.15 1.35 5.96
C ALA A 16 -20.44 1.71 7.43
N TYR A 17 -20.75 2.98 7.71
CA TYR A 17 -21.11 3.43 9.05
C TYR A 17 -22.41 2.79 9.52
N GLU A 18 -23.47 2.78 8.72
CA GLU A 18 -24.75 2.16 9.11
C GLU A 18 -24.63 0.65 9.35
N TRP A 19 -23.74 -0.01 8.63
CA TRP A 19 -23.59 -1.47 8.66
C TRP A 19 -22.54 -1.97 9.66
N ARG A 20 -21.77 -1.06 10.28
CA ARG A 20 -20.61 -1.37 11.13
C ARG A 20 -20.91 -2.26 12.33
N ASP A 21 -22.11 -2.13 12.92
CA ASP A 21 -22.50 -2.84 14.15
C ASP A 21 -23.21 -4.17 13.86
N LYS A 22 -23.39 -4.53 12.58
CA LYS A 22 -24.06 -5.78 12.18
C LYS A 22 -23.16 -7.01 12.32
N ALA A 23 -21.84 -6.84 12.28
CA ALA A 23 -20.84 -7.87 12.52
C ALA A 23 -19.50 -7.22 12.90
N ALA A 24 -18.65 -7.91 13.67
CA ALA A 24 -17.36 -7.37 14.10
C ALA A 24 -16.42 -7.08 12.91
N GLU A 25 -16.53 -7.87 11.84
CA GLU A 25 -15.81 -7.70 10.59
C GLU A 25 -16.19 -6.38 9.88
N ASN A 26 -17.46 -5.96 10.01
CA ASN A 26 -17.97 -4.74 9.40
C ASN A 26 -17.39 -3.50 10.07
N MET A 27 -17.21 -3.56 11.39
CA MET A 27 -16.53 -2.51 12.14
C MET A 27 -15.10 -2.32 11.61
N ARG A 28 -14.39 -3.41 11.32
CA ARG A 28 -13.03 -3.34 10.77
C ARG A 28 -13.01 -2.68 9.38
N ILE A 29 -13.97 -3.03 8.52
CA ILE A 29 -14.14 -2.44 7.18
C ILE A 29 -14.46 -0.94 7.28
N TYR A 30 -15.38 -0.56 8.17
CA TYR A 30 -15.71 0.84 8.42
C TYR A 30 -14.46 1.64 8.83
N LEU A 31 -13.67 1.11 9.75
CA LEU A 31 -12.44 1.74 10.22
C LEU A 31 -11.39 1.89 9.11
N ASP A 32 -11.26 0.92 8.20
CA ASP A 32 -10.35 1.02 7.05
C ASP A 32 -10.83 2.07 6.03
N ILE A 33 -12.13 2.12 5.73
CA ILE A 33 -12.72 3.15 4.86
C ILE A 33 -12.55 4.55 5.47
N ALA A 34 -12.85 4.70 6.75
CA ALA A 34 -12.63 5.93 7.51
C ALA A 34 -11.15 6.38 7.46
N THR A 35 -10.22 5.44 7.61
CA THR A 35 -8.77 5.73 7.55
C THR A 35 -8.35 6.17 6.16
N ALA A 36 -8.83 5.50 5.11
CA ALA A 36 -8.59 5.90 3.73
C ALA A 36 -9.18 7.27 3.41
N LEU A 37 -10.39 7.57 3.91
CA LEU A 37 -11.07 8.86 3.74
C LEU A 37 -10.25 10.01 4.35
N LEU A 38 -9.66 9.80 5.54
CA LEU A 38 -8.81 10.78 6.23
C LEU A 38 -7.43 10.94 5.59
N SER A 39 -6.94 9.94 4.87
CA SER A 39 -5.57 9.89 4.32
C SER A 39 -5.46 10.40 2.88
N GLN A 40 -6.50 11.04 2.34
CA GLN A 40 -6.50 11.56 0.97
C GLN A 40 -5.51 12.71 0.79
N ASP A 41 -4.87 12.76 -0.37
CA ASP A 41 -4.00 13.85 -0.80
C ASP A 41 -4.48 14.43 -2.15
N PRO A 42 -4.96 15.69 -2.19
CA PRO A 42 -5.08 16.64 -1.07
C PRO A 42 -6.18 16.22 -0.06
N PRO A 43 -6.11 16.72 1.20
CA PRO A 43 -7.09 16.40 2.22
C PRO A 43 -8.52 16.75 1.79
N LEU A 44 -9.43 15.80 2.00
CA LEU A 44 -10.85 16.03 1.77
C LEU A 44 -11.43 16.99 2.81
N ARG A 45 -12.30 17.92 2.40
CA ARG A 45 -13.17 18.62 3.34
C ARG A 45 -14.33 17.69 3.70
N LEU A 46 -14.27 17.11 4.89
CA LEU A 46 -15.33 16.24 5.40
C LEU A 46 -16.39 17.08 6.09
N GLU A 47 -17.65 16.66 5.98
CA GLU A 47 -18.73 17.26 6.74
C GLU A 47 -18.47 17.06 8.25
N PRO A 48 -18.71 18.08 9.10
CA PRO A 48 -18.52 18.01 10.55
C PRO A 48 -19.08 16.74 11.22
N ALA A 49 -20.28 16.33 10.81
CA ALA A 49 -20.95 15.15 11.36
C ALA A 49 -20.21 13.85 11.02
N VAL A 50 -19.74 13.72 9.77
CA VAL A 50 -18.97 12.57 9.28
C VAL A 50 -17.64 12.48 10.01
N LEU A 51 -16.91 13.59 10.10
CA LEU A 51 -15.63 13.62 10.83
C LEU A 51 -15.81 13.24 12.30
N THR A 52 -16.84 13.76 12.95
CA THR A 52 -17.12 13.50 14.37
C THR A 52 -17.37 12.01 14.63
N ARG A 53 -18.30 11.39 13.88
CA ARG A 53 -18.62 9.97 14.07
C ARG A 53 -17.44 9.05 13.74
N THR A 54 -16.67 9.39 12.70
CA THR A 54 -15.46 8.63 12.32
C THR A 54 -14.44 8.66 13.44
N VAL A 55 -14.12 9.85 13.96
CA VAL A 55 -13.15 10.03 15.04
C VAL A 55 -13.59 9.32 16.32
N GLN A 56 -14.87 9.44 16.70
CA GLN A 56 -15.43 8.75 17.86
C GLN A 56 -15.34 7.24 17.73
N THR A 57 -15.63 6.69 16.55
CA THR A 57 -15.56 5.24 16.32
C THR A 57 -14.12 4.73 16.33
N ILE A 58 -13.19 5.47 15.72
CA ILE A 58 -11.74 5.16 15.80
C ILE A 58 -11.27 5.14 17.26
N ALA A 59 -11.71 6.12 18.07
CA ALA A 59 -11.39 6.19 19.48
C ALA A 59 -11.97 5.01 20.27
N ALA A 60 -13.26 4.73 20.09
CA ALA A 60 -13.96 3.64 20.77
C ALA A 60 -13.31 2.27 20.47
N GLN A 61 -12.90 2.07 19.23
CA GLN A 61 -12.27 0.83 18.76
C GLN A 61 -10.75 0.79 19.01
N ARG A 62 -10.16 1.85 19.55
CA ARG A 62 -8.71 2.01 19.76
C ARG A 62 -7.89 1.67 18.50
N PHE A 63 -8.38 2.09 17.34
CA PHE A 63 -7.78 1.71 16.07
C PHE A 63 -6.57 2.58 15.72
N ALA A 64 -5.36 2.06 15.94
CA ALA A 64 -4.10 2.80 15.83
C ALA A 64 -3.89 3.45 14.44
N ASN A 65 -4.10 2.71 13.35
CA ASN A 65 -3.95 3.26 11.99
C ASN A 65 -4.95 4.39 11.72
N GLY A 66 -6.17 4.29 12.27
CA GLY A 66 -7.17 5.36 12.20
C GLY A 66 -6.74 6.60 12.99
N ALA A 67 -6.23 6.44 14.22
CA ALA A 67 -5.71 7.55 15.01
C ALA A 67 -4.52 8.24 14.34
N GLN A 68 -3.61 7.46 13.72
CA GLN A 68 -2.54 7.99 12.88
C GLN A 68 -3.10 8.85 11.74
N ALA A 69 -4.11 8.35 11.02
CA ALA A 69 -4.74 9.09 9.93
C ALA A 69 -5.46 10.37 10.39
N VAL A 70 -6.14 10.35 11.55
CA VAL A 70 -6.71 11.56 12.16
C VAL A 70 -5.61 12.57 12.49
N GLY A 71 -4.44 12.10 12.97
CA GLY A 71 -3.26 12.93 13.22
C GLY A 71 -2.77 13.63 11.95
N TRP A 72 -2.59 12.88 10.86
CA TRP A 72 -2.16 13.44 9.58
C TRP A 72 -3.20 14.37 8.94
N TYR A 73 -4.48 14.01 9.01
CA TYR A 73 -5.59 14.88 8.57
C TYR A 73 -5.58 16.21 9.32
N SER A 74 -5.41 16.16 10.64
CA SER A 74 -5.31 17.36 11.49
C SER A 74 -4.07 18.19 11.16
N TYR A 75 -2.92 17.54 10.94
CA TYR A 75 -1.67 18.23 10.60
C TYR A 75 -1.78 18.97 9.26
N ASN A 76 -2.34 18.31 8.25
CA ASN A 76 -2.50 18.84 6.90
C ASN A 76 -3.55 19.95 6.84
N THR A 77 -4.55 19.93 7.72
CA THR A 77 -5.56 21.00 7.86
C THR A 77 -5.13 22.13 8.81
N GLY A 78 -3.90 22.09 9.34
CA GLY A 78 -3.33 23.15 10.19
C GLY A 78 -3.68 23.04 11.68
N GLN A 79 -4.40 22.01 12.09
CA GLN A 79 -4.78 21.74 13.49
C GLN A 79 -3.65 21.01 14.23
N ILE A 80 -2.53 21.70 14.45
CA ILE A 80 -1.28 21.05 14.90
C ILE A 80 -1.35 20.53 16.34
N SER A 81 -2.07 21.22 17.22
CA SER A 81 -2.32 20.75 18.59
C SER A 81 -3.12 19.44 18.59
N THR A 82 -4.17 19.36 17.77
CA THR A 82 -5.00 18.17 17.57
C THR A 82 -4.17 17.03 16.97
N ALA A 83 -3.35 17.33 15.96
CA ALA A 83 -2.44 16.35 15.35
C ALA A 83 -1.50 15.73 16.38
N ARG A 84 -0.84 16.56 17.20
CA ARG A 84 0.04 16.11 18.29
C ARG A 84 -0.68 15.13 19.22
N GLN A 85 -1.92 15.45 19.63
CA GLN A 85 -2.68 14.59 20.53
C GLN A 85 -3.01 13.24 19.90
N TRP A 86 -3.47 13.23 18.65
CA TRP A 86 -3.81 11.97 17.96
C TRP A 86 -2.61 11.08 17.69
N PHE A 87 -1.43 11.66 17.38
CA PHE A 87 -0.22 10.86 17.27
C PHE A 87 0.22 10.26 18.62
N ARG A 88 0.07 10.99 19.74
CA ARG A 88 0.28 10.40 21.08
C ARG A 88 -0.71 9.29 21.37
N THR A 89 -1.98 9.49 21.03
CA THR A 89 -3.03 8.47 21.19
C THR A 89 -2.70 7.22 20.37
N ALA A 90 -2.33 7.37 19.09
CA ALA A 90 -1.94 6.26 18.24
C ALA A 90 -0.76 5.48 18.82
N LEU A 91 0.27 6.18 19.32
CA LEU A 91 1.43 5.56 19.98
C LEU A 91 1.09 4.88 21.31
N SER A 92 0.07 5.37 22.03
CA SER A 92 -0.43 4.70 23.24
C SER A 92 -1.12 3.37 22.94
N TRP A 93 -1.65 3.20 21.72
CA TRP A 93 -2.28 1.95 21.26
C TRP A 93 -1.30 1.05 20.52
N LYS A 94 -0.35 1.65 19.79
CA LYS A 94 0.69 0.96 19.01
C LYS A 94 2.04 1.68 19.18
N ALA A 95 2.80 1.25 20.17
CA ALA A 95 4.05 1.90 20.58
C ALA A 95 5.20 1.78 19.56
N ASP A 96 5.08 0.87 18.58
CA ASP A 96 6.03 0.64 17.49
C ASP A 96 5.62 1.33 16.18
N ASP A 97 4.59 2.18 16.19
CA ASP A 97 4.16 2.94 15.02
C ASP A 97 5.07 4.15 14.70
N GLU A 98 6.05 3.91 13.83
CA GLU A 98 6.99 4.92 13.38
C GLU A 98 6.32 6.09 12.63
N ALA A 99 5.20 5.84 11.95
CA ALA A 99 4.47 6.90 11.24
C ALA A 99 3.81 7.90 12.19
N SER A 100 3.23 7.43 13.29
CA SER A 100 2.73 8.29 14.35
C SER A 100 3.87 9.00 15.09
N ALA A 101 4.99 8.33 15.34
CA ALA A 101 6.16 8.96 15.98
C ALA A 101 6.72 10.12 15.16
N TYR A 102 6.83 9.95 13.85
CA TYR A 102 7.28 11.02 12.95
C TYR A 102 6.29 12.18 12.89
N GLY A 103 4.99 11.89 12.78
CA GLY A 103 3.93 12.90 12.85
C GLY A 103 3.94 13.69 14.17
N LEU A 104 4.22 13.01 15.28
CA LEU A 104 4.39 13.62 16.60
C LEU A 104 5.60 14.56 16.62
N ALA A 105 6.74 14.14 16.08
CA ALA A 105 7.94 14.96 15.98
C ALA A 105 7.73 16.23 15.12
N LEU A 106 7.04 16.11 13.99
CA LEU A 106 6.69 17.27 13.16
C LEU A 106 5.73 18.23 13.89
N SER A 107 4.75 17.67 14.61
CA SER A 107 3.76 18.47 15.34
C SER A 107 4.39 19.21 16.52
N THR A 108 5.28 18.57 17.28
CA THR A 108 6.03 19.21 18.38
C THR A 108 6.98 20.29 17.85
N GLN A 109 7.66 20.05 16.72
CA GLN A 109 8.49 21.07 16.07
C GLN A 109 7.66 22.29 15.63
N ARG A 110 6.52 22.09 14.97
CA ARG A 110 5.64 23.20 14.54
C ARG A 110 5.05 23.99 15.71
N LEU A 111 4.82 23.34 16.85
CA LEU A 111 4.35 23.97 18.09
C LEU A 111 5.48 24.61 18.92
N ASN A 112 6.73 24.51 18.46
CA ASN A 112 7.92 24.92 19.21
C ASN A 112 8.05 24.23 20.59
N ASP A 113 7.49 23.03 20.72
CA ASP A 113 7.54 22.19 21.92
C ASP A 113 8.85 21.39 21.93
N ARG A 114 9.92 22.03 22.41
CA ARG A 114 11.27 21.46 22.43
C ARG A 114 11.38 20.23 23.33
N VAL A 115 10.66 20.22 24.46
CA VAL A 115 10.69 19.11 25.42
C VAL A 115 10.05 17.88 24.78
N GLY A 116 8.85 18.04 24.22
CA GLY A 116 8.15 16.97 23.50
C GLY A 116 8.94 16.47 22.29
N PHE A 117 9.55 17.38 21.52
CA PHE A 117 10.41 17.01 20.39
C PHE A 117 11.61 16.15 20.81
N ASN A 118 12.34 16.59 21.84
CA ASN A 118 13.51 15.86 22.34
C ASN A 118 13.15 14.49 22.90
N ALA A 119 12.00 14.35 23.56
CA ALA A 119 11.50 13.06 24.04
C ALA A 119 11.26 12.07 22.89
N VAL A 120 10.63 12.52 21.80
CA VAL A 120 10.41 11.70 20.61
C VAL A 120 11.74 11.30 19.98
N VAL A 121 12.66 12.25 19.80
CA VAL A 121 13.99 11.98 19.25
C VAL A 121 14.75 10.96 20.10
N ALA A 122 14.76 11.10 21.42
CA ALA A 122 15.43 10.17 22.31
C ALA A 122 14.93 8.73 22.15
N GLN A 123 13.61 8.56 22.01
CA GLN A 123 12.99 7.24 21.87
C GLN A 123 13.16 6.63 20.46
N TRP A 124 13.16 7.47 19.42
CA TRP A 124 13.02 7.01 18.03
C TRP A 124 14.25 7.17 17.13
N ARG A 125 15.25 7.99 17.51
CA ARG A 125 16.45 8.25 16.68
C ARG A 125 17.18 6.99 16.18
N GLY A 126 17.19 5.92 16.98
CA GLY A 126 17.89 4.68 16.64
C GLY A 126 17.09 3.74 15.72
N ARG A 127 15.80 4.00 15.53
CA ARG A 127 14.88 3.14 14.77
C ARG A 127 14.16 3.87 13.63
N SER A 128 14.37 5.18 13.50
CA SER A 128 13.81 6.01 12.43
C SER A 128 14.86 6.98 11.92
N GLU A 129 15.31 6.73 10.69
CA GLU A 129 16.28 7.58 9.99
C GLU A 129 15.74 9.00 9.81
N ARG A 130 14.47 9.15 9.40
CA ARG A 130 13.85 10.46 9.20
C ARG A 130 13.68 11.27 10.49
N ILE A 131 13.48 10.63 11.65
CA ILE A 131 13.46 11.34 12.94
C ILE A 131 14.88 11.77 13.34
N ALA A 132 15.90 10.94 13.05
CA ALA A 132 17.29 11.32 13.25
C ALA A 132 17.70 12.51 12.36
N GLU A 133 17.31 12.51 11.08
CA GLU A 133 17.51 13.61 10.15
C GLU A 133 16.82 14.91 10.62
N LEU A 134 15.57 14.79 11.09
CA LEU A 134 14.79 15.91 11.61
C LEU A 134 15.47 16.54 12.84
N ALA A 135 16.07 15.72 13.70
CA ALA A 135 16.83 16.18 14.88
C ALA A 135 18.18 16.81 14.50
N ALA A 136 18.82 16.34 13.43
CA ALA A 136 20.11 16.84 12.94
C ALA A 136 20.02 18.23 12.26
N GLY A 137 18.83 18.85 12.22
CA GLY A 137 18.62 20.10 11.50
C GLY A 137 18.59 19.92 9.97
N GLY A 138 18.36 18.69 9.51
CA GLY A 138 18.18 18.35 8.10
C GLY A 138 17.17 19.29 7.43
N ASN A 139 17.64 19.96 6.40
CA ASN A 139 16.98 21.05 5.69
C ASN A 139 15.49 20.81 5.43
N ARG A 140 14.73 21.90 5.53
CA ARG A 140 13.32 22.06 5.12
C ARG A 140 13.07 21.50 3.70
N ARG A 141 12.94 20.18 3.57
CA ARG A 141 12.39 19.57 2.36
C ARG A 141 10.89 19.83 2.44
N ARG A 142 10.46 20.85 1.71
CA ARG A 142 9.05 21.23 1.53
C ARG A 142 8.27 19.96 1.23
N VAL A 143 7.40 19.55 2.15
CA VAL A 143 6.33 18.60 1.84
C VAL A 143 5.54 19.24 0.69
N PRO A 144 5.47 18.63 -0.50
CA PRO A 144 4.60 19.13 -1.57
C PRO A 144 3.16 19.10 -1.03
N GLY A 145 2.48 20.24 -0.96
CA GLY A 145 1.07 20.30 -0.56
C GLY A 145 0.65 21.42 0.40
N ALA A 146 1.55 22.27 0.88
CA ALA A 146 1.15 23.43 1.69
C ALA A 146 0.68 24.60 0.80
N GLN A 147 -0.63 24.68 0.56
CA GLN A 147 -1.31 25.96 0.29
C GLN A 147 -2.09 26.38 1.55
N ALA A 148 -2.14 27.70 1.78
CA ALA A 148 -2.62 28.36 2.99
C ALA A 148 -4.14 28.14 3.26
N PRO A 149 -4.58 28.29 4.53
CA PRO A 149 -5.88 27.80 4.99
C PRO A 149 -7.04 28.78 4.71
N VAL A 150 -8.24 28.23 4.53
CA VAL A 150 -9.52 28.92 4.79
C VAL A 150 -10.12 28.33 6.08
N PRO A 151 -10.59 29.15 7.03
CA PRO A 151 -11.01 28.69 8.36
C PRO A 151 -12.46 28.19 8.36
N LEU A 152 -12.84 27.34 9.33
CA LEU A 152 -14.17 27.12 9.92
C LEU A 152 -14.10 25.95 10.95
N PRO A 153 -15.01 25.85 11.95
CA PRO A 153 -14.94 26.42 13.30
C PRO A 153 -14.26 25.50 14.35
N ALA A 154 -13.63 26.12 15.36
CA ALA A 154 -12.87 25.50 16.46
C ALA A 154 -13.65 24.56 17.41
N ALA A 155 -14.94 24.31 17.17
CA ALA A 155 -15.85 23.71 18.16
C ALA A 155 -15.81 22.17 18.25
N ILE A 156 -15.24 21.47 17.28
CA ILE A 156 -15.23 19.98 17.28
C ILE A 156 -13.99 19.41 18.00
N ALA A 157 -12.94 20.23 18.17
CA ALA A 157 -11.62 19.76 18.60
C ALA A 157 -11.45 19.52 20.11
N GLN A 158 -12.41 19.90 20.96
CA GLN A 158 -12.26 19.80 22.42
C GLN A 158 -12.97 18.59 23.06
N GLN A 159 -13.82 17.84 22.33
CA GLN A 159 -14.72 16.86 22.97
C GLN A 159 -14.43 15.38 22.63
N ALA A 160 -13.46 15.04 21.78
CA ALA A 160 -13.30 13.66 21.27
C ALA A 160 -11.96 12.96 21.55
N ALA A 161 -11.00 13.60 22.23
CA ALA A 161 -9.83 12.89 22.74
C ALA A 161 -10.14 12.42 24.18
N PRO A 162 -10.06 11.11 24.49
CA PRO A 162 -10.16 10.67 25.88
C PRO A 162 -9.04 11.32 26.70
N PRO A 163 -9.32 11.82 27.92
CA PRO A 163 -8.27 12.28 28.82
C PRO A 163 -7.39 11.06 29.16
N LEU A 164 -6.12 11.12 28.78
CA LEU A 164 -5.14 10.11 29.19
C LEU A 164 -4.59 10.54 30.56
N THR A 165 -5.12 9.95 31.63
CA THR A 165 -4.42 9.90 32.92
C THR A 165 -3.23 8.96 32.77
N GLU A 166 -2.05 9.41 33.17
CA GLU A 166 -0.82 8.63 33.17
C GLU A 166 -0.97 7.45 34.13
N ASP A 167 -1.11 6.22 33.63
CA ASP A 167 -0.59 5.02 34.29
C ASP A 167 -0.62 3.84 33.32
N ILE A 168 0.56 3.28 33.06
CA ILE A 168 0.78 2.19 32.10
C ILE A 168 1.08 0.92 32.90
N THR A 169 0.16 -0.05 32.88
CA THR A 169 0.46 -1.45 33.22
C THR A 169 0.05 -2.38 32.09
N PRO A 170 0.90 -3.33 31.65
CA PRO A 170 0.59 -4.20 30.53
C PRO A 170 -0.22 -5.42 30.98
N VAL A 171 -1.33 -5.70 30.29
CA VAL A 171 -2.04 -6.99 30.36
C VAL A 171 -1.76 -7.79 29.09
N ARG A 172 -1.28 -9.02 29.28
CA ARG A 172 -1.00 -10.02 28.24
C ARG A 172 -2.29 -10.75 27.87
N GLN A 173 -2.60 -10.93 26.59
CA GLN A 173 -3.70 -11.78 26.14
C GLN A 173 -3.23 -12.92 25.20
N ALA A 174 -3.86 -14.07 25.42
CA ALA A 174 -3.59 -15.38 24.86
C ALA A 174 -4.21 -15.57 23.46
N ALA A 175 -3.63 -16.49 22.69
CA ALA A 175 -3.99 -16.82 21.32
C ALA A 175 -5.12 -17.85 21.22
N ALA A 176 -5.90 -17.77 20.12
CA ALA A 176 -6.80 -18.82 19.63
C ALA A 176 -6.72 -18.91 18.09
N PRO A 177 -7.05 -20.06 17.46
CA PRO A 177 -6.41 -20.54 16.24
C PRO A 177 -7.11 -20.10 14.94
N ARG A 178 -6.32 -19.98 13.87
CA ARG A 178 -6.78 -19.70 12.49
C ARG A 178 -6.87 -20.99 11.69
N GLN A 179 -7.99 -21.23 11.01
CA GLN A 179 -8.08 -22.21 9.92
C GLN A 179 -7.78 -21.51 8.59
N THR A 180 -6.78 -22.00 7.86
CA THR A 180 -6.37 -21.50 6.55
C THR A 180 -6.75 -22.51 5.47
N VAL A 181 -7.58 -22.07 4.51
CA VAL A 181 -7.74 -22.77 3.23
C VAL A 181 -6.71 -22.16 2.27
N GLU A 182 -5.63 -22.91 1.99
CA GLU A 182 -4.59 -22.52 1.05
C GLU A 182 -5.05 -22.76 -0.39
N THR A 183 -5.36 -21.70 -1.13
CA THR A 183 -5.45 -21.76 -2.59
C THR A 183 -4.06 -21.50 -3.18
N ARG A 184 -3.46 -22.53 -3.78
CA ARG A 184 -2.15 -22.45 -4.43
C ARG A 184 -2.27 -21.70 -5.76
N VAL A 185 -1.95 -20.41 -5.75
CA VAL A 185 -1.85 -19.61 -6.98
C VAL A 185 -0.52 -19.92 -7.66
N VAL A 186 -0.58 -20.53 -8.85
CA VAL A 186 0.60 -20.71 -9.71
C VAL A 186 0.82 -19.40 -10.46
N TYR A 187 1.86 -18.68 -10.08
CA TYR A 187 2.31 -17.52 -10.84
C TYR A 187 2.97 -18.00 -12.13
N GLU A 188 2.37 -17.68 -13.28
CA GLU A 188 3.02 -17.86 -14.56
C GLU A 188 4.24 -16.91 -14.60
N GLN A 189 5.42 -17.51 -14.59
CA GLN A 189 6.69 -16.80 -14.52
C GLN A 189 6.83 -15.89 -15.75
N ALA A 190 7.26 -14.64 -15.52
CA ALA A 190 7.56 -13.69 -16.58
C ALA A 190 8.40 -14.34 -17.70
N PRO A 191 8.15 -14.00 -18.99
CA PRO A 191 8.76 -14.68 -20.12
C PRO A 191 10.29 -14.56 -20.06
N ARG A 192 10.97 -15.71 -20.03
CA ARG A 192 12.43 -15.77 -20.21
C ARG A 192 12.72 -15.34 -21.65
N ARG A 193 13.52 -14.29 -21.84
CA ARG A 193 14.12 -14.06 -23.16
C ARG A 193 15.02 -15.26 -23.49
N ALA A 194 14.74 -15.92 -24.61
CA ALA A 194 15.73 -16.74 -25.29
C ALA A 194 16.77 -15.78 -25.90
N ALA A 195 17.88 -15.56 -25.20
CA ALA A 195 19.06 -14.90 -25.76
C ALA A 195 20.09 -15.97 -26.13
N GLN A 196 20.62 -15.85 -27.35
CA GLN A 196 21.53 -16.78 -28.01
C GLN A 196 22.82 -17.05 -27.20
N PRO A 197 23.44 -18.24 -27.36
CA PRO A 197 24.58 -18.67 -26.55
C PRO A 197 25.88 -17.95 -26.96
N GLY A 198 26.11 -16.76 -26.41
CA GLY A 198 27.40 -16.09 -26.41
C GLY A 198 28.31 -16.62 -25.30
N GLY A 199 28.88 -17.81 -25.50
CA GLY A 199 29.67 -18.58 -24.54
C GLY A 199 31.02 -17.99 -24.13
N ARG A 200 31.03 -16.81 -23.49
CA ARG A 200 32.19 -16.27 -22.75
C ARG A 200 31.84 -15.37 -21.55
N SER A 201 30.60 -14.85 -21.45
CA SER A 201 30.24 -13.87 -20.40
C SER A 201 29.84 -14.49 -19.04
N SER A 202 29.32 -15.72 -19.04
CA SER A 202 28.80 -16.38 -17.82
C SER A 202 29.85 -16.67 -16.73
N ARG A 203 31.14 -16.71 -17.09
CA ARG A 203 32.23 -16.94 -16.11
C ARG A 203 32.54 -15.74 -15.22
N ASN A 204 32.03 -14.54 -15.54
CA ASN A 204 32.29 -13.32 -14.77
C ASN A 204 31.16 -12.97 -13.77
N CYS A 205 30.06 -13.73 -13.75
CA CYS A 205 28.90 -13.48 -12.88
C CYS A 205 29.00 -14.15 -11.50
N THR A 206 30.03 -14.98 -11.28
CA THR A 206 30.24 -15.76 -10.05
C THR A 206 31.20 -15.11 -9.04
N ILE A 207 31.96 -14.09 -9.44
CA ILE A 207 32.83 -13.34 -8.52
C ILE A 207 32.04 -12.13 -7.99
N THR A 208 31.95 -12.01 -6.67
CA THR A 208 31.48 -10.80 -5.96
C THR A 208 32.38 -9.61 -6.31
N ARG A 209 32.07 -8.93 -7.42
CA ARG A 209 32.70 -7.67 -7.81
C ARG A 209 31.83 -6.54 -7.31
N ASN A 210 32.45 -5.54 -6.68
CA ASN A 210 31.78 -4.30 -6.36
C ASN A 210 31.34 -3.63 -7.68
N PRO A 211 30.03 -3.45 -7.93
CA PRO A 211 29.56 -2.93 -9.21
C PRO A 211 30.09 -1.53 -9.52
N ARG A 212 30.43 -0.74 -8.49
CA ARG A 212 30.96 0.62 -8.63
C ARG A 212 32.30 0.69 -9.37
N ASN A 213 33.05 -0.41 -9.40
CA ASN A 213 34.36 -0.48 -10.07
C ASN A 213 34.25 -0.97 -11.52
N LEU A 214 33.04 -1.22 -12.02
CA LEU A 214 32.80 -1.72 -13.38
C LEU A 214 32.39 -0.58 -14.32
N SER A 215 32.64 -0.75 -15.62
CA SER A 215 32.01 0.08 -16.63
C SER A 215 30.49 -0.13 -16.62
N SER A 216 29.72 0.86 -17.06
CA SER A 216 28.25 0.80 -17.07
C SER A 216 27.70 -0.43 -17.82
N GLY A 217 28.30 -0.77 -18.97
CA GLY A 217 27.95 -1.99 -19.72
C GLY A 217 28.34 -3.30 -19.00
N ALA A 218 29.47 -3.32 -18.28
CA ALA A 218 29.86 -4.49 -17.48
C ALA A 218 28.98 -4.65 -16.23
N ALA A 219 28.58 -3.55 -15.59
CA ALA A 219 27.63 -3.56 -14.48
C ALA A 219 26.24 -4.01 -14.92
N LEU A 220 25.77 -3.57 -16.08
CA LEU A 220 24.54 -4.07 -16.69
C LEU A 220 24.61 -5.59 -16.91
N THR A 221 25.71 -6.08 -17.49
CA THR A 221 25.92 -7.52 -17.72
C THR A 221 25.94 -8.30 -16.40
N LEU A 222 26.60 -7.77 -15.36
CA LEU A 222 26.60 -8.36 -14.03
C LEU A 222 25.18 -8.44 -13.44
N GLY A 223 24.38 -7.38 -13.57
CA GLY A 223 23.00 -7.35 -13.10
C GLY A 223 22.15 -8.46 -13.72
N TRP A 224 22.20 -8.63 -15.04
CA TRP A 224 21.50 -9.73 -15.72
C TRP A 224 22.04 -11.11 -15.32
N GLY A 225 23.36 -11.27 -15.15
CA GLY A 225 23.94 -12.51 -14.64
C GLY A 225 23.45 -12.87 -13.22
N LEU A 226 23.35 -11.88 -12.33
CA LEU A 226 22.80 -12.08 -10.98
C LEU A 226 21.31 -12.43 -11.01
N MET A 227 20.55 -11.89 -11.96
CA MET A 227 19.14 -12.27 -12.18
C MET A 227 19.02 -13.74 -12.61
N GLU A 228 19.88 -14.22 -13.50
CA GLU A 228 19.91 -15.63 -13.92
C GLU A 228 20.28 -16.57 -12.75
N LEU A 229 21.20 -16.14 -11.89
CA LEU A 229 21.58 -16.84 -10.65
C LEU A 229 20.54 -16.72 -9.52
N ASN A 230 19.36 -16.16 -9.78
CA ASN A 230 18.29 -15.95 -8.80
C ASN A 230 18.70 -15.08 -7.58
N ARG A 231 19.62 -14.13 -7.79
CA ARG A 231 20.08 -13.12 -6.81
C ARG A 231 19.60 -11.71 -7.19
N PRO A 232 18.29 -11.46 -7.34
CA PRO A 232 17.78 -10.22 -7.90
C PRO A 232 18.05 -8.98 -7.03
N LEU A 233 18.07 -9.09 -5.70
CA LEU A 233 18.36 -7.93 -4.84
C LEU A 233 19.82 -7.47 -4.94
N GLU A 234 20.74 -8.40 -5.17
CA GLU A 234 22.14 -8.07 -5.43
C GLU A 234 22.32 -7.47 -6.83
N ALA A 235 21.51 -7.93 -7.79
CA ALA A 235 21.47 -7.35 -9.14
C ALA A 235 21.08 -5.86 -9.12
N VAL A 236 20.27 -5.41 -8.16
CA VAL A 236 19.86 -4.01 -8.03
C VAL A 236 21.06 -3.07 -7.94
N ALA A 237 22.09 -3.39 -7.15
CA ALA A 237 23.27 -2.54 -7.03
C ALA A 237 24.05 -2.42 -8.36
N ALA A 238 24.05 -3.47 -9.17
CA ALA A 238 24.68 -3.46 -10.49
C ALA A 238 23.86 -2.67 -11.51
N PHE A 239 22.53 -2.77 -11.46
CA PHE A 239 21.64 -1.95 -12.27
C PHE A 239 21.70 -0.46 -11.87
N ASP A 240 21.75 -0.14 -10.58
CA ASP A 240 21.87 1.25 -10.09
C ASP A 240 23.12 1.93 -10.63
N HIS A 241 24.28 1.26 -10.54
CA HIS A 241 25.52 1.80 -11.11
C HIS A 241 25.43 1.99 -12.63
N ALA A 242 24.78 1.06 -13.34
CA ALA A 242 24.54 1.18 -14.78
C ALA A 242 23.54 2.31 -15.12
N ILE A 243 22.56 2.60 -14.27
CA ILE A 243 21.65 3.74 -14.39
C ILE A 243 22.41 5.06 -14.16
N GLU A 244 23.29 5.11 -13.17
CA GLU A 244 24.03 6.33 -12.81
C GLU A 244 25.06 6.73 -13.88
N THR A 245 25.79 5.75 -14.43
CA THR A 245 26.96 5.99 -15.29
C THR A 245 26.75 5.61 -16.76
N GLY A 246 25.61 5.02 -17.10
CA GLY A 246 25.32 4.49 -18.43
C GLY A 246 24.86 5.51 -19.47
N SER A 247 24.95 5.10 -20.74
CA SER A 247 24.28 5.78 -21.86
C SER A 247 22.75 5.66 -21.73
N ALA A 248 21.98 6.43 -22.50
CA ALA A 248 20.51 6.37 -22.46
C ALA A 248 19.98 4.94 -22.63
N THR A 249 20.53 4.16 -23.57
CA THR A 249 20.18 2.75 -23.78
C THR A 249 20.53 1.87 -22.57
N THR A 250 21.72 2.04 -22.00
CA THR A 250 22.14 1.28 -20.81
C THR A 250 21.27 1.61 -19.60
N ARG A 251 20.89 2.89 -19.40
CA ARG A 251 19.98 3.30 -18.32
C ARG A 251 18.59 2.71 -18.49
N GLU A 252 18.08 2.69 -19.72
CA GLU A 252 16.79 2.06 -20.03
C GLU A 252 16.80 0.56 -19.68
N GLU A 253 17.81 -0.17 -20.16
CA GLU A 253 17.93 -1.62 -19.91
C GLU A 253 18.16 -1.94 -18.44
N ALA A 254 18.99 -1.16 -17.75
CA ALA A 254 19.24 -1.30 -16.32
C ALA A 254 17.98 -0.99 -15.48
N GLY A 255 17.24 0.06 -15.82
CA GLY A 255 15.97 0.40 -15.17
C GLY A 255 14.91 -0.69 -15.34
N TYR A 256 14.86 -1.31 -16.51
CA TYR A 256 14.00 -2.45 -16.78
C TYR A 256 14.40 -3.66 -15.91
N GLY A 257 15.70 -4.01 -15.89
CA GLY A 257 16.25 -5.08 -15.07
C GLY A 257 16.02 -4.88 -13.56
N LYS A 258 16.23 -3.65 -13.07
CA LYS A 258 15.96 -3.28 -11.66
C LYS A 258 14.49 -3.46 -11.29
N THR A 259 13.58 -3.08 -12.18
CA THR A 259 12.14 -3.28 -11.93
C THR A 259 11.80 -4.76 -11.85
N LEU A 260 12.30 -5.57 -12.79
CA LEU A 260 12.10 -7.03 -12.77
C LEU A 260 12.69 -7.70 -11.52
N ALA A 261 13.83 -7.21 -11.04
CA ALA A 261 14.45 -7.70 -9.81
C ALA A 261 13.51 -7.55 -8.61
N TYR A 262 12.89 -6.37 -8.44
CA TYR A 262 11.92 -6.14 -7.38
C TYR A 262 10.65 -6.97 -7.55
N LEU A 263 10.10 -7.04 -8.77
CA LEU A 263 8.90 -7.85 -9.06
C LEU A 263 9.11 -9.33 -8.71
N ARG A 264 10.30 -9.89 -8.98
CA ARG A 264 10.62 -11.29 -8.68
C ARG A 264 10.71 -11.59 -7.17
N LYS A 265 10.83 -10.56 -6.34
CA LYS A 265 10.85 -10.69 -4.87
C LYS A 265 9.55 -10.19 -4.23
N ASP A 266 8.51 -10.01 -5.03
CA ASP A 266 7.20 -9.47 -4.61
C ASP A 266 7.30 -8.10 -3.92
N LEU A 267 8.39 -7.36 -4.18
CA LEU A 267 8.62 -5.99 -3.71
C LEU A 267 7.93 -5.02 -4.68
N THR A 268 6.62 -5.13 -4.78
CA THR A 268 5.82 -4.47 -5.82
C THR A 268 5.81 -2.94 -5.70
N SER A 269 5.99 -2.41 -4.49
CA SER A 269 6.09 -0.96 -4.24
C SER A 269 7.39 -0.40 -4.81
N GLU A 270 8.50 -1.06 -4.53
CA GLU A 270 9.84 -0.75 -5.00
C GLU A 270 9.94 -0.92 -6.52
N ALA A 271 9.30 -1.96 -7.07
CA ALA A 271 9.17 -2.15 -8.51
C ALA A 271 8.47 -0.96 -9.18
N ALA A 272 7.36 -0.48 -8.61
CA ALA A 272 6.64 0.66 -9.17
C ALA A 272 7.47 1.96 -9.13
N ILE A 273 8.25 2.16 -8.06
CA ILE A 273 9.17 3.30 -7.96
C ILE A 273 10.28 3.17 -9.01
N ALA A 274 10.91 2.00 -9.13
CA ALA A 274 11.98 1.76 -10.10
C ALA A 274 11.49 1.94 -11.54
N ALA A 275 10.29 1.46 -11.86
CA ALA A 275 9.66 1.61 -13.17
C ALA A 275 9.41 3.09 -13.54
N ALA A 276 9.11 3.94 -12.55
CA ALA A 276 8.88 5.36 -12.75
C ALA A 276 10.19 6.18 -12.86
N GLN A 277 11.29 5.70 -12.28
CA GLN A 277 12.58 6.40 -12.25
C GLN A 277 13.36 6.31 -13.56
N ALA A 278 13.21 5.22 -14.30
CA ALA A 278 13.93 5.00 -15.55
C ALA A 278 13.05 5.27 -16.77
N PRO A 279 13.50 6.04 -17.77
CA PRO A 279 12.83 6.10 -19.07
C PRO A 279 12.69 4.69 -19.65
N GLN A 280 11.51 4.37 -20.17
CA GLN A 280 11.18 3.06 -20.73
C GLN A 280 10.42 3.22 -22.05
N THR A 281 10.57 2.27 -22.96
CA THR A 281 9.74 2.19 -24.18
C THR A 281 8.27 2.06 -23.82
N SER A 282 7.38 2.46 -24.73
CA SER A 282 5.92 2.32 -24.54
C SER A 282 5.54 0.86 -24.23
N THR A 283 6.10 -0.10 -24.97
CA THR A 283 5.84 -1.53 -24.77
C THR A 283 6.25 -2.01 -23.38
N ARG A 284 7.48 -1.70 -22.94
CA ARG A 284 7.97 -2.09 -21.60
C ARG A 284 7.16 -1.44 -20.49
N ARG A 285 6.71 -0.18 -20.66
CA ARG A 285 5.85 0.48 -19.68
C ARG A 285 4.52 -0.24 -19.49
N VAL A 286 3.87 -0.66 -20.57
CA VAL A 286 2.60 -1.41 -20.50
C VAL A 286 2.81 -2.77 -19.81
N GLU A 287 3.87 -3.51 -20.16
CA GLU A 287 4.20 -4.79 -19.54
C GLU A 287 4.45 -4.66 -18.03
N LEU A 288 5.30 -3.71 -17.63
CA LEU A 288 5.62 -3.46 -16.23
C LEU A 288 4.38 -3.01 -15.45
N GLN A 289 3.59 -2.08 -16.00
CA GLN A 289 2.37 -1.61 -15.35
C GLN A 289 1.35 -2.73 -15.17
N ALA A 290 1.14 -3.57 -16.19
CA ALA A 290 0.25 -4.72 -16.11
C ALA A 290 0.69 -5.73 -15.04
N THR A 291 2.00 -5.95 -14.89
CA THR A 291 2.56 -6.86 -13.89
C THR A 291 2.44 -6.29 -12.48
N ILE A 292 2.75 -5.00 -12.30
CA ILE A 292 2.59 -4.29 -11.02
C ILE A 292 1.12 -4.30 -10.57
N LEU A 293 0.19 -4.00 -11.48
CA LEU A 293 -1.25 -4.03 -11.17
C LEU A 293 -1.73 -5.43 -10.77
N ALA A 294 -1.27 -6.47 -11.47
CA ALA A 294 -1.61 -7.85 -11.11
C ALA A 294 -1.09 -8.24 -9.71
N GLN A 295 0.19 -7.99 -9.42
CA GLN A 295 0.75 -8.29 -8.09
C GLN A 295 0.05 -7.53 -6.97
N ARG A 296 -0.23 -6.22 -7.17
CA ARG A 296 -0.98 -5.42 -6.19
C ARG A 296 -2.39 -5.94 -6.00
N ALA A 297 -3.07 -6.35 -7.06
CA ALA A 297 -4.42 -6.90 -6.98
C ALA A 297 -4.47 -8.21 -6.18
N VAL A 298 -3.49 -9.10 -6.40
CA VAL A 298 -3.37 -10.37 -5.66
C VAL A 298 -3.03 -10.12 -4.20
N ALA A 299 -2.11 -9.19 -3.91
CA ALA A 299 -1.79 -8.80 -2.54
C ALA A 299 -3.03 -8.21 -1.83
N ALA A 300 -3.73 -7.27 -2.48
CA ALA A 300 -4.97 -6.71 -1.97
C ALA A 300 -6.04 -7.78 -1.71
N TYR A 301 -6.16 -8.79 -2.58
CA TYR A 301 -7.11 -9.88 -2.40
C TYR A 301 -6.82 -10.71 -1.16
N ARG A 302 -5.54 -11.06 -0.96
CA ARG A 302 -5.08 -11.80 0.24
C ARG A 302 -5.29 -11.00 1.53
N ASP A 303 -5.15 -9.68 1.45
CA ASP A 303 -5.38 -8.77 2.56
C ASP A 303 -6.88 -8.49 2.82
N GLY A 304 -7.78 -9.10 2.05
CA GLY A 304 -9.23 -8.87 2.16
C GLY A 304 -9.71 -7.54 1.56
N ARG A 305 -8.84 -6.79 0.88
CA ARG A 305 -9.13 -5.51 0.21
C ARG A 305 -9.75 -5.74 -1.17
N TYR A 306 -10.90 -6.41 -1.20
CA TYR A 306 -11.56 -6.88 -2.43
C TYR A 306 -11.94 -5.75 -3.41
N THR A 307 -12.31 -4.56 -2.92
CA THR A 307 -12.60 -3.40 -3.76
C THR A 307 -11.37 -2.91 -4.51
N GLU A 308 -10.21 -2.87 -3.85
CA GLU A 308 -8.94 -2.48 -4.47
C GLU A 308 -8.50 -3.52 -5.51
N THR A 309 -8.68 -4.81 -5.20
CA THR A 309 -8.47 -5.89 -6.17
C THR A 309 -9.25 -5.65 -7.46
N ILE A 310 -10.56 -5.41 -7.36
CA ILE A 310 -11.42 -5.18 -8.55
C ILE A 310 -10.96 -3.94 -9.31
N LEU A 311 -10.61 -2.86 -8.61
CA LEU A 311 -10.13 -1.61 -9.23
C LEU A 311 -8.84 -1.85 -10.01
N MET A 312 -7.83 -2.45 -9.39
CA MET A 312 -6.53 -2.70 -10.02
C MET A 312 -6.64 -3.64 -11.21
N LEU A 313 -7.47 -4.68 -11.11
CA LEU A 313 -7.75 -5.58 -12.24
C LEU A 313 -8.50 -4.89 -13.36
N GLY A 314 -9.42 -3.98 -13.04
CA GLY A 314 -10.10 -3.14 -14.03
C GLY A 314 -9.18 -2.11 -14.70
N GLU A 315 -8.18 -1.59 -13.99
CA GLU A 315 -7.14 -0.76 -14.61
C GLU A 315 -6.24 -1.58 -15.53
N ARG A 316 -5.86 -2.79 -15.11
CA ARG A 316 -5.05 -3.70 -15.92
C ARG A 316 -5.76 -4.11 -17.21
N SER A 317 -7.06 -4.39 -17.16
CA SER A 317 -7.84 -4.83 -18.32
C SER A 317 -8.00 -3.77 -19.41
N ARG A 318 -7.72 -2.49 -19.09
CA ARG A 318 -7.70 -1.40 -20.09
C ARG A 318 -6.43 -1.38 -20.93
N ILE A 319 -5.34 -1.99 -20.44
CA ILE A 319 -4.02 -1.94 -21.08
C ILE A 319 -3.58 -3.29 -21.63
N VAL A 320 -4.04 -4.40 -21.03
CA VAL A 320 -3.78 -5.76 -21.50
C VAL A 320 -5.05 -6.61 -21.36
N PRO A 321 -5.23 -7.67 -22.17
CA PRO A 321 -6.36 -8.58 -22.02
C PRO A 321 -6.49 -9.17 -20.59
N GLU A 322 -7.73 -9.43 -20.18
CA GLU A 322 -8.00 -10.11 -18.90
C GLU A 322 -7.44 -11.54 -18.93
N GLN A 323 -6.86 -11.97 -17.81
CA GLN A 323 -6.36 -13.34 -17.61
C GLN A 323 -7.34 -14.09 -16.71
N ASN A 324 -7.54 -15.38 -16.98
CA ASN A 324 -8.59 -16.18 -16.33
C ASN A 324 -8.38 -16.30 -14.81
N ASP A 325 -7.15 -16.48 -14.36
CA ASP A 325 -6.75 -16.53 -12.95
C ASP A 325 -7.07 -15.22 -12.21
N LEU A 326 -6.79 -14.07 -12.83
CA LEU A 326 -7.12 -12.76 -12.28
C LEU A 326 -8.63 -12.50 -12.31
N MET A 327 -9.34 -12.98 -13.34
CA MET A 327 -10.79 -12.92 -13.39
C MET A 327 -11.43 -13.77 -12.28
N LEU A 328 -10.87 -14.95 -11.95
CA LEU A 328 -11.34 -15.75 -10.81
C LEU A 328 -11.23 -14.94 -9.51
N ILE A 329 -10.08 -14.31 -9.27
CA ILE A 329 -9.85 -13.45 -8.10
C ILE A 329 -10.85 -12.27 -8.08
N LYS A 330 -11.16 -11.67 -9.24
CA LYS A 330 -12.18 -10.62 -9.39
C LYS A 330 -13.58 -11.14 -9.04
N GLY A 331 -13.94 -12.34 -9.50
CA GLY A 331 -15.22 -13.00 -9.19
C GLY A 331 -15.37 -13.31 -7.70
N TRP A 332 -14.33 -13.88 -7.08
CA TRP A 332 -14.28 -14.12 -5.64
C TRP A 332 -14.34 -12.82 -4.84
N SER A 333 -13.69 -11.76 -5.32
CA SER A 333 -13.76 -10.42 -4.71
C SER A 333 -15.20 -9.89 -4.72
N TYR A 334 -15.93 -10.01 -5.84
CA TYR A 334 -17.34 -9.64 -5.90
C TYR A 334 -18.19 -10.47 -4.93
N LEU A 335 -17.96 -11.79 -4.85
CA LEU A 335 -18.67 -12.68 -3.93
C LEU A 335 -18.48 -12.25 -2.47
N LYS A 336 -17.23 -11.97 -2.07
CA LYS A 336 -16.89 -11.52 -0.70
C LYS A 336 -17.46 -10.14 -0.35
N LEU A 337 -17.74 -9.31 -1.35
CA LEU A 337 -18.42 -8.03 -1.19
C LEU A 337 -19.96 -8.14 -1.22
N GLY A 338 -20.51 -9.36 -1.29
CA GLY A 338 -21.95 -9.59 -1.39
C GLY A 338 -22.55 -9.26 -2.76
N ARG A 339 -21.71 -8.96 -3.75
CA ARG A 339 -22.11 -8.62 -5.12
C ARG A 339 -22.27 -9.90 -5.95
N TYR A 340 -23.26 -10.71 -5.60
CA TYR A 340 -23.44 -12.05 -6.14
C TYR A 340 -23.72 -12.09 -7.64
N GLN A 341 -24.51 -11.14 -8.17
CA GLN A 341 -24.78 -11.06 -9.61
C GLN A 341 -23.52 -10.76 -10.42
N ASP A 342 -22.68 -9.83 -9.94
CA ASP A 342 -21.40 -9.52 -10.59
C ASP A 342 -20.43 -10.70 -10.50
N ALA A 343 -20.37 -11.37 -9.34
CA ALA A 343 -19.55 -12.56 -9.15
C ALA A 343 -19.95 -13.67 -10.13
N GLU A 344 -21.25 -13.95 -10.26
CA GLU A 344 -21.78 -14.94 -11.19
C GLU A 344 -21.43 -14.61 -12.64
N GLN A 345 -21.59 -13.35 -13.05
CA GLN A 345 -21.21 -12.91 -14.39
C GLN A 345 -19.74 -13.17 -14.69
N ILE A 346 -18.84 -12.85 -13.76
CA ILE A 346 -17.41 -13.08 -13.91
C ILE A 346 -17.11 -14.59 -13.96
N PHE A 347 -17.66 -15.40 -13.06
CA PHE A 347 -17.42 -16.83 -13.09
C PHE A 347 -17.95 -17.49 -14.36
N ARG A 348 -19.13 -17.10 -14.86
CA ARG A 348 -19.63 -17.58 -16.16
C ARG A 348 -18.74 -17.15 -17.32
N ALA A 349 -18.15 -15.95 -17.27
CA ALA A 349 -17.20 -15.52 -18.27
C ALA A 349 -15.95 -16.40 -18.29
N VAL A 350 -15.39 -16.71 -17.11
CA VAL A 350 -14.24 -17.62 -16.98
C VAL A 350 -14.59 -19.05 -17.40
N GLN A 351 -15.78 -19.54 -17.05
CA GLN A 351 -16.23 -20.89 -17.44
C GLN A 351 -16.20 -21.09 -18.96
N ARG A 352 -16.55 -20.05 -19.74
CA ARG A 352 -16.56 -20.09 -21.20
C ARG A 352 -15.15 -20.10 -21.82
N THR A 353 -14.10 -19.80 -21.08
CA THR A 353 -12.71 -19.82 -21.59
C THR A 353 -12.01 -21.16 -21.42
N GLY A 354 -12.70 -22.18 -20.89
CA GLY A 354 -12.15 -23.52 -20.64
C GLY A 354 -11.67 -23.75 -19.21
N PHE A 355 -11.63 -22.70 -18.37
CA PHE A 355 -11.31 -22.77 -16.93
C PHE A 355 -12.58 -23.07 -16.12
N SER A 356 -13.23 -24.19 -16.43
CA SER A 356 -14.58 -24.49 -15.96
C SER A 356 -14.61 -25.01 -14.51
N GLU A 357 -13.60 -25.75 -14.05
CA GLU A 357 -13.58 -26.34 -12.71
C GLU A 357 -13.59 -25.26 -11.61
N GLU A 358 -12.65 -24.33 -11.63
CA GLU A 358 -12.55 -23.25 -10.64
C GLU A 358 -13.71 -22.26 -10.74
N ALA A 359 -14.18 -22.00 -11.97
CA ALA A 359 -15.37 -21.19 -12.18
C ALA A 359 -16.63 -21.83 -11.60
N ASN A 360 -16.79 -23.16 -11.74
CA ASN A 360 -17.92 -23.90 -11.18
C ASN A 360 -17.94 -23.84 -9.66
N VAL A 361 -16.77 -23.90 -9.00
CA VAL A 361 -16.68 -23.71 -7.54
C VAL A 361 -17.25 -22.33 -7.14
N GLY A 362 -16.87 -21.28 -7.87
CA GLY A 362 -17.40 -19.94 -7.65
C GLY A 362 -18.91 -19.84 -7.89
N LEU A 363 -19.42 -20.43 -8.97
CA LEU A 363 -20.86 -20.46 -9.30
C LEU A 363 -21.68 -21.22 -8.26
N ASN A 364 -21.17 -22.35 -7.77
CA ASN A 364 -21.81 -23.11 -6.71
C ASN A 364 -21.86 -22.31 -5.41
N ALA A 365 -20.77 -21.64 -5.04
CA ALA A 365 -20.73 -20.76 -3.88
C ALA A 365 -21.75 -19.61 -3.99
N VAL A 366 -21.92 -19.00 -5.17
CA VAL A 366 -22.98 -18.00 -5.40
C VAL A 366 -24.37 -18.64 -5.24
N ALA A 367 -24.60 -19.82 -5.82
CA ALA A 367 -25.88 -20.50 -5.77
C ALA A 367 -26.28 -20.91 -4.34
N GLU A 368 -25.33 -21.37 -3.53
CA GLU A 368 -25.57 -21.73 -2.13
C GLU A 368 -26.04 -20.52 -1.30
N ILE A 369 -25.43 -19.35 -1.53
CA ILE A 369 -25.77 -18.12 -0.79
C ILE A 369 -27.09 -17.51 -1.26
N THR A 370 -27.41 -17.64 -2.55
CA THR A 370 -28.58 -16.98 -3.18
C THR A 370 -29.84 -17.85 -3.23
N ARG A 371 -29.75 -19.13 -2.84
CA ARG A 371 -30.93 -20.00 -2.75
C ARG A 371 -31.90 -19.49 -1.68
N PRO A 372 -33.20 -19.36 -1.99
CA PRO A 372 -34.20 -19.06 -0.98
C PRO A 372 -34.30 -20.22 0.01
N ALA A 373 -34.36 -19.91 1.30
CA ALA A 373 -34.67 -20.89 2.34
C ALA A 373 -36.03 -21.53 2.00
N ARG A 374 -36.06 -22.85 1.84
CA ARG A 374 -37.28 -23.61 1.59
C ARG A 374 -38.09 -23.82 2.85
#